data_AF-A0A815IE74-F1
#
_entry.id   AF-A0A815IE74-F1
#
_cell.length_a   1.000
_cell.length_b   1.000
_cell.length_c   1.000
_cell.angle_alpha   90.00
_cell.angle_beta   90.00
_cell.angle_gamma   90.00
#
_symmetry.space_group_name_H-M   'P 1'
#
loop_
_entity.id
_entity.type
_entity.pdbx_description
1 polymer ?
#
loop_
_entity_poly.entity_id
_entity_poly.type
_entity_poly.pdbx_seq_one_letter_code
_entity_poly.pdbx_strand_id
1 'polypeptide(L)'
;MMMGDIDKHSGTWDSSSKIIHSGIKAGPIVLFNLTEKAQGDVVILSPFSRFMATSLSQRTNVLEYGVMGSMLSIPANYNHSMIVFYSHHGVNEAMREWGQSMRRAYNRTIEHRLNDVTINYLGYYTDNGGYYYYHTETELNYEETMIAVSQNIRLPFHYMQLDSWWYYKGIGDGVREWTSRPDVFPDGLPAVRRRLENIPLAAHNRYWAADTTYSKNYNFVIDTANDKALPVGNDSFWLDLLGEASRDWGLILYEQDWLNVQTIDFMPTRTDIHLGHQWLTSMGKAADQVGMNIQYCMSLSRHALQALEIPRVTQARVSDDYAVHLCQQRSQWNIGISSMLADAIGLAPYKDVFWSSSNEPGAPYKGPTMEPVPDREILIATLSTGPVTPGDGINYTDAKRIRRCCNENGLILKPDRPITLIDALFADWAQNQGVTQGELYSTRSAL
;
A
#
# COMPACT_ATOMS: atom_id res chain seq x y z
N MET A 1 -4.57 -7.22 3.48
CA MET A 1 -4.58 -6.27 4.63
C MET A 1 -4.26 -4.87 4.11
N MET A 2 -4.87 -3.83 4.64
CA MET A 2 -4.75 -2.47 4.08
C MET A 2 -3.91 -1.49 4.90
N MET A 3 -3.48 -0.39 4.28
CA MET A 3 -2.64 0.63 4.89
C MET A 3 -3.27 1.21 6.16
N GLY A 4 -2.56 1.08 7.28
CA GLY A 4 -2.94 1.65 8.57
C GLY A 4 -4.13 0.97 9.24
N ASP A 5 -4.55 -0.18 8.73
CA ASP A 5 -5.85 -0.77 9.08
C ASP A 5 -5.75 -2.07 9.88
N ILE A 6 -4.53 -2.55 10.10
CA ILE A 6 -4.27 -3.72 10.92
C ILE A 6 -4.68 -3.36 12.34
N ASP A 7 -5.94 -3.66 12.65
CA ASP A 7 -6.69 -3.30 13.84
C ASP A 7 -7.15 -1.82 13.91
N LYS A 8 -7.62 -1.19 12.81
CA LYS A 8 -8.35 0.09 12.98
C LYS A 8 -9.58 -0.15 13.87
N HIS A 9 -9.83 0.75 14.81
CA HIS A 9 -10.95 0.66 15.74
C HIS A 9 -11.35 2.07 16.16
N SER A 10 -12.54 2.16 16.74
CA SER A 10 -13.06 3.39 17.32
C SER A 10 -13.93 3.05 18.52
N GLY A 11 -14.03 3.99 19.45
CA GLY A 11 -14.86 3.83 20.64
C GLY A 11 -14.84 5.08 21.50
N THR A 12 -15.62 5.07 22.57
CA THR A 12 -15.58 6.13 23.58
C THR A 12 -14.33 5.97 24.44
N TRP A 13 -13.59 7.06 24.68
CA TRP A 13 -12.46 7.06 25.59
C TRP A 13 -12.89 7.53 26.98
N ASP A 14 -12.96 6.59 27.93
CA ASP A 14 -13.26 6.88 29.33
C ASP A 14 -12.41 6.00 30.26
N SER A 15 -12.62 6.10 31.59
CA SER A 15 -11.85 5.33 32.57
C SER A 15 -12.07 3.81 32.51
N SER A 16 -13.13 3.35 31.84
CA SER A 16 -13.55 1.95 31.76
C SER A 16 -13.26 1.29 30.42
N SER A 17 -13.02 2.07 29.36
CA SER A 17 -12.73 1.56 28.02
C SER A 17 -11.24 1.34 27.77
N LYS A 18 -10.90 0.34 26.96
CA LYS A 18 -9.55 0.17 26.38
C LYS A 18 -9.70 0.16 24.87
N ILE A 19 -9.53 1.33 24.27
CA ILE A 19 -9.70 1.51 22.84
C ILE A 19 -8.35 1.49 22.14
N ILE A 20 -7.39 2.35 22.55
CA ILE A 20 -6.15 2.59 21.81
C ILE A 20 -5.29 1.32 21.70
N HIS A 21 -5.03 0.88 20.46
CA HIS A 21 -4.06 -0.18 20.21
C HIS A 21 -2.64 0.28 20.48
N SER A 22 -1.89 -0.65 21.06
CA SER A 22 -0.54 -0.42 21.56
C SER A 22 0.49 -1.20 20.75
N GLY A 23 1.77 -0.92 21.00
CA GLY A 23 2.89 -1.68 20.44
C GLY A 23 3.06 -1.45 18.94
N ILE A 24 3.37 -2.53 18.23
CA ILE A 24 3.75 -2.48 16.81
C ILE A 24 2.63 -1.98 15.87
N LYS A 25 1.37 -2.12 16.30
CA LYS A 25 0.20 -1.69 15.52
C LYS A 25 -0.24 -0.24 15.82
N ALA A 26 0.44 0.44 16.75
CA ALA A 26 0.10 1.82 17.12
C ALA A 26 0.18 2.77 15.92
N GLY A 27 -0.73 3.74 15.88
CA GLY A 27 -0.84 4.77 14.84
C GLY A 27 -1.41 6.08 15.38
N PRO A 28 -1.67 7.06 14.51
CA PRO A 28 -2.33 8.31 14.92
C PRO A 28 -3.68 8.03 15.62
N ILE A 29 -3.95 8.76 16.70
CA ILE A 29 -5.24 8.75 17.40
C ILE A 29 -5.97 10.05 17.08
N VAL A 30 -7.24 9.93 16.70
CA VAL A 30 -8.12 11.06 16.41
C VAL A 30 -9.19 11.13 17.49
N LEU A 31 -9.20 12.23 18.25
CA LEU A 31 -10.17 12.51 19.30
C LEU A 31 -11.13 13.57 18.80
N PHE A 32 -12.42 13.36 18.98
CA PHE A 32 -13.45 14.28 18.51
C PHE A 32 -14.71 14.18 19.37
N ASN A 33 -15.55 15.21 19.30
CA ASN A 33 -16.81 15.25 20.04
C ASN A 33 -17.92 14.46 19.31
N LEU A 34 -18.55 13.51 20.02
CA LEU A 34 -19.68 12.74 19.51
C LEU A 34 -20.95 13.59 19.33
N THR A 35 -21.17 14.61 20.16
CA THR A 35 -22.36 15.47 20.09
C THR A 35 -22.41 16.30 18.81
N GLU A 36 -21.24 16.74 18.33
CA GLU A 36 -21.10 17.49 17.07
C GLU A 36 -20.88 16.58 15.87
N LYS A 37 -21.11 15.27 16.02
CA LYS A 37 -20.95 14.26 14.96
C LYS A 37 -19.60 14.35 14.24
N ALA A 38 -18.53 14.59 15.00
CA ALA A 38 -17.17 14.75 14.48
C ALA A 38 -16.96 15.91 13.49
N GLN A 39 -17.87 16.90 13.44
CA GLN A 39 -17.80 18.07 12.55
C GLN A 39 -17.16 19.31 13.19
N GLY A 40 -16.94 19.29 14.51
CA GLY A 40 -16.39 20.41 15.27
C GLY A 40 -14.94 20.18 15.68
N ASP A 41 -14.70 20.25 16.99
CA ASP A 41 -13.36 20.14 17.57
C ASP A 41 -12.75 18.74 17.41
N VAL A 42 -11.51 18.71 16.94
CA VAL A 42 -10.70 17.50 16.75
C VAL A 42 -9.29 17.70 17.30
N VAL A 43 -8.79 16.72 18.04
CA VAL A 43 -7.40 16.63 18.48
C VAL A 43 -6.77 15.36 17.92
N ILE A 44 -5.64 15.51 17.24
CA ILE A 44 -4.86 14.39 16.71
C ILE A 44 -3.59 14.23 17.54
N LEU A 45 -3.40 13.02 18.05
CA LEU A 45 -2.26 12.59 18.86
C LEU A 45 -1.47 11.57 18.05
N SER A 46 -0.24 11.90 17.66
CA SER A 46 0.53 11.04 16.75
C SER A 46 2.02 11.07 17.04
N PRO A 47 2.76 9.98 16.78
CA PRO A 47 4.21 10.04 16.67
C PRO A 47 4.61 11.15 15.68
N PHE A 48 5.52 12.02 16.09
CA PHE A 48 6.10 13.04 15.22
C PHE A 48 7.45 12.62 14.67
N SER A 49 8.18 11.73 15.34
CA SER A 49 9.45 11.17 14.84
C SER A 49 9.65 9.72 15.28
N ARG A 50 10.65 9.05 14.68
CA ARG A 50 11.07 7.67 14.99
C ARG A 50 9.96 6.63 14.87
N PHE A 51 9.08 6.81 13.89
CA PHE A 51 7.85 6.05 13.68
C PHE A 51 8.00 4.53 13.83
N MET A 52 9.08 3.97 13.29
CA MET A 52 9.35 2.53 13.31
C MET A 52 9.68 1.95 14.69
N ALA A 53 10.11 2.77 15.64
CA ALA A 53 10.42 2.36 17.01
C ALA A 53 9.38 2.83 18.04
N THR A 54 8.45 3.71 17.64
CA THR A 54 7.44 4.27 18.53
C THR A 54 6.34 3.26 18.89
N SER A 55 5.83 3.42 20.11
CA SER A 55 4.61 2.77 20.59
C SER A 55 3.75 3.79 21.35
N LEU A 56 2.43 3.55 21.31
CA LEU A 56 1.45 4.15 22.20
C LEU A 56 0.98 3.08 23.18
N SER A 57 0.51 3.46 24.36
CA SER A 57 -0.27 2.59 25.24
C SER A 57 -1.36 3.36 25.98
N GLN A 58 -2.45 2.68 26.32
CA GLN A 58 -3.50 3.24 27.15
C GLN A 58 -3.51 2.55 28.50
N ARG A 59 -3.47 3.36 29.56
CA ARG A 59 -3.70 2.93 30.94
C ARG A 59 -4.84 3.77 31.50
N THR A 60 -6.00 3.15 31.67
CA THR A 60 -7.26 3.84 32.02
C THR A 60 -7.52 5.02 31.08
N ASN A 61 -7.59 6.25 31.60
CA ASN A 61 -7.77 7.50 30.89
C ASN A 61 -6.43 8.21 30.55
N VAL A 62 -5.30 7.51 30.69
CA VAL A 62 -3.96 8.05 30.40
C VAL A 62 -3.46 7.44 29.10
N LEU A 63 -3.05 8.31 28.17
CA LEU A 63 -2.25 7.92 27.02
C LEU A 63 -0.77 8.00 27.38
N GLU A 64 -0.07 6.92 27.13
CA GLU A 64 1.38 6.79 27.28
C GLU A 64 2.01 6.72 25.89
N TYR A 65 3.16 7.38 25.74
CA TYR A 65 3.88 7.50 24.48
C TYR A 65 5.37 7.28 24.71
N GLY A 66 6.00 6.47 23.87
CA GLY A 66 7.43 6.19 24.02
C GLY A 66 7.99 5.22 23.00
N VAL A 67 9.20 4.75 23.29
CA VAL A 67 9.83 3.66 22.53
C VAL A 67 9.11 2.36 22.86
N MET A 68 8.93 1.50 21.86
CA MET A 68 8.35 0.17 22.04
C MET A 68 9.16 -0.62 23.08
N GLY A 69 8.50 -1.17 24.10
CA GLY A 69 9.16 -1.81 25.24
C GLY A 69 9.97 -3.08 24.92
N SER A 70 9.89 -3.60 23.70
CA SER A 70 10.70 -4.73 23.23
C SER A 70 12.08 -4.33 22.71
N MET A 71 12.38 -3.04 22.57
CA MET A 71 13.69 -2.56 22.13
C MET A 71 14.76 -2.91 23.17
N LEU A 72 15.84 -3.56 22.74
CA LEU A 72 16.88 -4.08 23.64
C LEU A 72 17.76 -3.00 24.23
N SER A 73 17.90 -1.88 23.53
CA SER A 73 18.64 -0.72 24.02
C SER A 73 18.09 0.57 23.42
N ILE A 74 18.24 1.66 24.18
CA ILE A 74 17.99 3.02 23.71
C ILE A 74 19.34 3.74 23.81
N PRO A 75 19.91 4.23 22.70
CA PRO A 75 21.21 4.89 22.74
C PRO A 75 21.14 6.20 23.53
N ALA A 76 22.28 6.62 24.08
CA ALA A 76 22.38 7.92 24.72
C ALA A 76 21.97 9.04 23.74
N ASN A 77 21.28 10.06 24.26
CA ASN A 77 20.77 11.19 23.47
C ASN A 77 19.76 10.82 22.38
N TYR A 78 19.08 9.67 22.49
CA TYR A 78 18.00 9.31 21.58
C TYR A 78 16.83 10.31 21.71
N ASN A 79 16.55 11.04 20.63
CA ASN A 79 15.44 11.98 20.58
C ASN A 79 14.23 11.35 19.87
N HIS A 80 13.07 11.53 20.49
CA HIS A 80 11.77 11.01 20.10
C HIS A 80 10.71 12.03 20.48
N SER A 81 9.77 12.30 19.58
CA SER A 81 8.83 13.41 19.74
C SER A 81 7.44 13.06 19.24
N MET A 82 6.44 13.55 19.96
CA MET A 82 5.02 13.42 19.66
C MET A 82 4.47 14.76 19.16
N ILE A 83 3.45 14.72 18.31
CA ILE A 83 2.67 15.90 17.92
C ILE A 83 1.27 15.83 18.53
N VAL A 84 0.82 16.98 19.04
CA VAL A 84 -0.58 17.25 19.37
C VAL A 84 -1.05 18.31 18.38
N PHE A 85 -2.04 17.96 17.58
CA PHE A 85 -2.60 18.85 16.55
C PHE A 85 -4.07 19.11 16.84
N TYR A 86 -4.52 20.35 16.69
CA TYR A 86 -5.90 20.75 16.93
C TYR A 86 -6.49 21.44 15.69
N SER A 87 -7.76 21.15 15.41
CA SER A 87 -8.57 21.83 14.42
C SER A 87 -10.04 21.84 14.86
N HIS A 88 -10.81 22.80 14.35
CA HIS A 88 -12.24 22.96 14.64
C HIS A 88 -13.12 22.73 13.39
N HIS A 89 -12.55 22.11 12.36
CA HIS A 89 -13.17 21.93 11.05
C HIS A 89 -13.66 20.50 10.79
N GLY A 90 -13.79 19.67 11.84
CA GLY A 90 -14.15 18.26 11.72
C GLY A 90 -12.99 17.34 11.30
N VAL A 91 -13.23 16.02 11.33
CA VAL A 91 -12.19 14.99 11.22
C VAL A 91 -11.45 15.02 9.88
N ASN A 92 -12.16 15.14 8.76
CA ASN A 92 -11.55 15.17 7.44
C ASN A 92 -10.58 16.34 7.26
N GLU A 93 -11.00 17.53 7.65
CA GLU A 93 -10.19 18.74 7.54
C GLU A 93 -9.02 18.69 8.53
N ALA A 94 -9.26 18.27 9.78
CA ALA A 94 -8.22 18.12 10.80
C ALA A 94 -7.11 17.16 10.39
N MET A 95 -7.46 15.97 9.86
CA MET A 95 -6.49 14.98 9.38
C MET A 95 -5.65 15.55 8.23
N ARG A 96 -6.25 16.32 7.33
CA ARG A 96 -5.51 16.95 6.24
C ARG A 96 -4.57 18.04 6.73
N GLU A 97 -5.02 18.93 7.62
CA GLU A 97 -4.20 20.01 8.17
C GLU A 97 -3.04 19.46 9.02
N TRP A 98 -3.29 18.40 9.79
CA TRP A 98 -2.26 17.62 10.48
C TRP A 98 -1.25 17.05 9.46
N GLY A 99 -1.73 16.38 8.43
CA GLY A 99 -0.90 15.81 7.37
C GLY A 99 -0.05 16.85 6.63
N GLN A 100 -0.62 18.02 6.32
CA GLN A 100 0.12 19.16 5.76
C GLN A 100 1.21 19.68 6.70
N SER A 101 0.96 19.65 8.02
CA SER A 101 1.95 20.04 9.02
C SER A 101 3.08 19.01 9.12
N MET A 102 2.75 17.71 9.11
CA MET A 102 3.71 16.61 9.05
C MET A 102 4.58 16.71 7.79
N ARG A 103 3.96 16.86 6.60
CA ARG A 103 4.69 17.00 5.34
C ARG A 103 5.63 18.21 5.32
N ARG A 104 5.18 19.36 5.85
CA ARG A 104 6.04 20.55 5.98
C ARG A 104 7.23 20.30 6.91
N ALA A 105 7.01 19.66 8.05
CA ALA A 105 8.10 19.34 8.99
C ALA A 105 9.16 18.41 8.40
N TYR A 106 8.75 17.54 7.48
CA TYR A 106 9.61 16.54 6.84
C TYR A 106 10.08 16.92 5.43
N ASN A 107 9.77 18.14 4.97
CA ASN A 107 10.05 18.60 3.60
C ASN A 107 9.50 17.65 2.52
N ARG A 108 8.39 16.96 2.81
CA ARG A 108 7.74 16.05 1.86
C ARG A 108 6.86 16.82 0.89
N THR A 109 7.24 16.82 -0.38
CA THR A 109 6.40 17.27 -1.49
C THR A 109 5.51 16.13 -2.00
N ILE A 110 4.54 16.45 -2.87
CA ILE A 110 3.73 15.45 -3.59
C ILE A 110 4.13 15.37 -5.07
N GLU A 111 5.29 15.92 -5.43
CA GLU A 111 5.72 16.02 -6.82
C GLU A 111 5.89 14.66 -7.48
N HIS A 112 6.50 13.69 -6.80
CA HIS A 112 6.60 12.33 -7.33
C HIS A 112 5.22 11.69 -7.51
N ARG A 113 4.28 11.87 -6.56
CA ARG A 113 2.89 11.39 -6.69
C ARG A 113 2.20 12.01 -7.90
N LEU A 114 2.34 13.32 -8.11
CA LEU A 114 1.69 14.03 -9.22
C LEU A 114 2.27 13.62 -10.58
N ASN A 115 3.54 13.21 -10.65
CA ASN A 115 4.22 12.81 -11.89
C ASN A 115 4.33 11.28 -12.06
N ASP A 116 3.74 10.49 -11.16
CA ASP A 116 3.80 9.03 -11.24
C ASP A 116 2.89 8.51 -12.37
N VAL A 117 3.48 7.81 -13.34
CA VAL A 117 2.74 7.20 -14.45
C VAL A 117 1.68 6.23 -13.93
N THR A 118 2.01 5.46 -12.88
CA THR A 118 1.12 4.43 -12.32
C THR A 118 -0.08 5.01 -11.58
N ILE A 119 -0.04 6.29 -11.24
CA ILE A 119 -1.13 7.00 -10.57
C ILE A 119 -1.99 7.76 -11.58
N ASN A 120 -1.39 8.23 -12.68
CA ASN A 120 -2.07 9.11 -13.64
C ASN A 120 -2.66 8.39 -14.85
N TYR A 121 -2.13 7.24 -15.22
CA TYR A 121 -2.59 6.51 -16.40
C TYR A 121 -3.12 5.13 -16.03
N LEU A 122 -4.01 4.61 -16.88
CA LEU A 122 -4.58 3.28 -16.76
C LEU A 122 -3.47 2.21 -16.82
N GLY A 123 -3.46 1.29 -15.86
CA GLY A 123 -2.55 0.15 -15.83
C GLY A 123 -3.28 -1.18 -15.89
N TYR A 124 -2.53 -2.27 -15.97
CA TYR A 124 -3.07 -3.63 -15.89
C TYR A 124 -2.35 -4.44 -14.80
N TYR A 125 -3.09 -5.02 -13.86
CA TYR A 125 -2.49 -5.74 -12.71
C TYR A 125 -2.77 -7.24 -12.76
N THR A 126 -1.81 -8.03 -12.28
CA THR A 126 -1.93 -9.49 -12.09
C THR A 126 -1.91 -9.88 -10.61
N ASP A 127 -2.34 -8.94 -9.76
CA ASP A 127 -2.37 -9.00 -8.30
C ASP A 127 -3.45 -9.94 -7.76
N ASN A 128 -3.44 -10.26 -6.46
CA ASN A 128 -4.36 -11.18 -5.81
C ASN A 128 -5.83 -10.71 -5.90
N GLY A 129 -6.54 -11.28 -6.86
CA GLY A 129 -7.89 -10.90 -7.27
C GLY A 129 -8.01 -10.77 -8.80
N GLY A 130 -6.91 -10.54 -9.52
CA GLY A 130 -6.86 -10.55 -10.98
C GLY A 130 -6.98 -11.95 -11.57
N TYR A 131 -7.46 -12.04 -12.81
CA TYR A 131 -7.66 -13.29 -13.53
C TYR A 131 -6.36 -14.08 -13.75
N TYR A 132 -5.24 -13.38 -13.93
CA TYR A 132 -3.91 -13.98 -14.16
C TYR A 132 -3.00 -13.99 -12.92
N TYR A 133 -3.57 -14.00 -11.71
CA TYR A 133 -2.80 -14.20 -10.48
C TYR A 133 -2.52 -15.69 -10.24
N TYR A 134 -1.25 -16.12 -10.30
CA TYR A 134 -0.88 -17.56 -10.30
C TYR A 134 -1.62 -18.38 -11.36
N HIS A 135 -2.00 -17.74 -12.46
CA HIS A 135 -2.80 -18.30 -13.54
C HIS A 135 -2.38 -17.66 -14.87
N THR A 136 -2.31 -18.47 -15.92
CA THR A 136 -1.97 -18.01 -17.28
C THR A 136 -3.17 -18.18 -18.19
N GLU A 137 -3.11 -17.55 -19.37
CA GLU A 137 -4.06 -17.90 -20.42
C GLU A 137 -3.86 -19.37 -20.83
N THR A 138 -4.96 -20.01 -21.24
CA THR A 138 -4.94 -21.44 -21.58
C THR A 138 -3.90 -21.72 -22.66
N GLU A 139 -3.06 -22.73 -22.43
CA GLU A 139 -1.95 -23.14 -23.31
C GLU A 139 -0.79 -22.12 -23.45
N LEU A 140 -0.82 -21.00 -22.72
CA LEU A 140 0.26 -20.00 -22.71
C LEU A 140 1.07 -20.05 -21.42
N ASN A 141 2.34 -19.65 -21.50
CA ASN A 141 3.13 -19.26 -20.33
C ASN A 141 2.85 -17.78 -19.95
N TYR A 142 3.49 -17.28 -18.89
CA TYR A 142 3.28 -15.90 -18.44
C TYR A 142 3.81 -14.85 -19.40
N GLU A 143 4.98 -15.07 -20.00
CA GLU A 143 5.52 -14.17 -21.03
C GLU A 143 4.50 -13.96 -22.15
N GLU A 144 3.98 -15.05 -22.69
CA GLU A 144 2.97 -15.05 -23.75
C GLU A 144 1.64 -14.45 -23.28
N THR A 145 1.21 -14.77 -22.06
CA THR A 145 -0.03 -14.23 -21.46
C THR A 145 0.03 -12.72 -21.34
N MET A 146 1.12 -12.15 -20.80
CA MET A 146 1.26 -10.70 -20.63
C MET A 146 1.27 -9.96 -21.97
N ILE A 147 1.90 -10.55 -22.98
CA ILE A 147 1.91 -9.99 -24.34
C ILE A 147 0.51 -10.08 -24.96
N ALA A 148 -0.18 -11.21 -24.80
CA ALA A 148 -1.53 -11.40 -25.28
C ALA A 148 -2.52 -10.42 -24.62
N VAL A 149 -2.38 -10.16 -23.32
CA VAL A 149 -3.15 -9.12 -22.59
C VAL A 149 -2.96 -7.77 -23.26
N SER A 150 -1.70 -7.34 -23.45
CA SER A 150 -1.40 -6.04 -24.08
C SER A 150 -1.92 -5.92 -25.52
N GLN A 151 -1.96 -7.02 -26.28
CA GLN A 151 -2.34 -7.00 -27.70
C GLN A 151 -3.86 -7.15 -27.92
N ASN A 152 -4.53 -7.93 -27.06
CA ASN A 152 -5.91 -8.33 -27.27
C ASN A 152 -6.90 -7.48 -26.45
N ILE A 153 -6.50 -6.96 -25.29
CA ILE A 153 -7.34 -6.02 -24.54
C ILE A 153 -7.19 -4.62 -25.14
N ARG A 154 -8.26 -4.10 -25.75
CA ARG A 154 -8.26 -2.81 -26.46
C ARG A 154 -8.41 -1.62 -25.51
N LEU A 155 -7.46 -1.46 -24.59
CA LEU A 155 -7.37 -0.35 -23.64
C LEU A 155 -5.96 0.27 -23.67
N PRO A 156 -5.83 1.58 -23.46
CA PRO A 156 -4.55 2.28 -23.47
C PRO A 156 -3.80 2.06 -22.14
N PHE A 157 -3.28 0.85 -21.92
CA PHE A 157 -2.46 0.57 -20.74
C PHE A 157 -1.08 1.22 -20.87
N HIS A 158 -0.68 1.98 -19.85
CA HIS A 158 0.63 2.65 -19.80
C HIS A 158 1.66 1.90 -18.97
N TYR A 159 1.25 0.84 -18.28
CA TYR A 159 2.14 -0.02 -17.51
C TYR A 159 1.42 -1.32 -17.16
N MET A 160 2.19 -2.36 -16.88
CA MET A 160 1.68 -3.66 -16.44
C MET A 160 2.40 -4.11 -15.17
N GLN A 161 1.69 -4.78 -14.27
CA GLN A 161 2.26 -5.29 -13.02
C GLN A 161 2.53 -6.79 -13.07
N LEU A 162 3.68 -7.14 -12.52
CA LEU A 162 4.15 -8.50 -12.29
C LEU A 162 4.05 -8.80 -10.80
N ASP A 163 3.07 -9.63 -10.43
CA ASP A 163 2.84 -9.98 -9.02
C ASP A 163 3.80 -11.09 -8.54
N SER A 164 3.66 -11.52 -7.29
CA SER A 164 4.53 -12.47 -6.58
C SER A 164 4.82 -13.80 -7.28
N TRP A 165 4.21 -14.12 -8.43
CA TRP A 165 4.47 -15.32 -9.22
C TRP A 165 5.80 -15.29 -10.01
N TRP A 166 6.39 -14.12 -10.27
CA TRP A 166 7.47 -14.01 -11.28
C TRP A 166 8.90 -14.33 -10.83
N TYR A 167 9.19 -14.26 -9.53
CA TYR A 167 10.54 -14.43 -8.96
C TYR A 167 10.67 -15.70 -8.10
N TYR A 168 11.90 -16.03 -7.68
CA TYR A 168 12.19 -17.22 -6.88
C TYR A 168 11.84 -17.02 -5.41
N LYS A 169 11.04 -17.96 -4.88
CA LYS A 169 10.67 -17.99 -3.46
C LYS A 169 11.58 -18.94 -2.67
N GLY A 170 11.81 -18.59 -1.42
CA GLY A 170 12.59 -19.35 -0.45
C GLY A 170 11.72 -19.89 0.67
N ILE A 171 12.32 -20.03 1.86
CA ILE A 171 11.61 -20.51 3.05
C ILE A 171 10.43 -19.57 3.37
N GLY A 172 9.29 -20.19 3.70
CA GLY A 172 8.05 -19.49 4.01
C GLY A 172 7.43 -18.75 2.83
N ASP A 173 7.83 -19.01 1.59
CA ASP A 173 7.40 -18.25 0.41
C ASP A 173 7.87 -16.78 0.38
N GLY A 174 8.93 -16.45 1.16
CA GLY A 174 9.62 -15.16 1.08
C GLY A 174 10.51 -15.06 -0.17
N VAL A 175 11.04 -13.88 -0.44
CA VAL A 175 11.90 -13.62 -1.60
C VAL A 175 13.27 -14.27 -1.35
N ARG A 176 13.62 -15.25 -2.18
CA ARG A 176 14.95 -15.85 -2.18
C ARG A 176 15.88 -15.11 -3.13
N GLU A 177 15.39 -14.89 -4.35
CA GLU A 177 16.09 -14.18 -5.42
C GLU A 177 15.05 -13.45 -6.27
N TRP A 178 15.25 -12.14 -6.46
CA TRP A 178 14.30 -11.25 -7.11
C TRP A 178 14.71 -11.03 -8.57
N THR A 179 14.67 -12.12 -9.33
CA THR A 179 15.00 -12.17 -10.75
C THR A 179 14.01 -13.06 -11.50
N SER A 180 13.88 -12.86 -12.82
CA SER A 180 12.95 -13.65 -13.63
C SER A 180 13.31 -15.12 -13.63
N ARG A 181 12.26 -15.94 -13.58
CA ARG A 181 12.38 -17.39 -13.72
C ARG A 181 12.22 -17.80 -15.19
N PRO A 182 13.08 -18.67 -15.75
CA PRO A 182 12.97 -19.14 -17.13
C PRO A 182 11.68 -19.92 -17.43
N ASP A 183 11.03 -20.53 -16.43
CA ASP A 183 9.75 -21.21 -16.62
C ASP A 183 8.56 -20.24 -16.67
N VAL A 184 8.76 -18.98 -16.29
CA VAL A 184 7.78 -17.88 -16.35
C VAL A 184 8.06 -16.98 -17.55
N PHE A 185 9.32 -16.59 -17.74
CA PHE A 185 9.83 -15.76 -18.82
C PHE A 185 11.00 -16.46 -19.52
N PRO A 186 10.73 -17.37 -20.48
CA PRO A 186 11.76 -18.14 -21.18
C PRO A 186 12.82 -17.28 -21.87
N ASP A 187 12.43 -16.11 -22.41
CA ASP A 187 13.35 -15.18 -23.09
C ASP A 187 13.84 -14.05 -22.17
N GLY A 188 13.40 -14.06 -20.91
CA GLY A 188 13.74 -13.07 -19.89
C GLY A 188 13.03 -11.72 -20.03
N LEU A 189 13.07 -10.93 -18.96
CA LEU A 189 12.39 -9.65 -18.88
C LEU A 189 12.86 -8.59 -19.91
N PRO A 190 14.13 -8.54 -20.34
CA PRO A 190 14.53 -7.66 -21.46
C PRO A 190 13.82 -7.99 -22.77
N ALA A 191 13.50 -9.27 -23.04
CA ALA A 191 12.73 -9.66 -24.21
C ALA A 191 11.25 -9.28 -24.05
N VAL A 192 10.66 -9.52 -22.87
CA VAL A 192 9.31 -9.08 -22.51
C VAL A 192 9.13 -7.58 -22.77
N ARG A 193 10.05 -6.75 -22.25
CA ARG A 193 10.03 -5.28 -22.46
C ARG A 193 9.99 -4.90 -23.94
N ARG A 194 10.79 -5.55 -24.78
CA ARG A 194 10.80 -5.30 -26.24
C ARG A 194 9.48 -5.71 -26.90
N ARG A 195 8.92 -6.86 -26.49
CA ARG A 195 7.67 -7.41 -27.05
C ARG A 195 6.42 -6.64 -26.59
N LEU A 196 6.49 -5.98 -25.44
CA LEU A 196 5.49 -5.04 -24.94
C LEU A 196 5.69 -3.60 -25.47
N GLU A 197 6.49 -3.42 -26.53
CA GLU A 197 6.76 -2.10 -27.15
C GLU A 197 7.23 -1.03 -26.14
N ASN A 198 7.99 -1.46 -25.12
CA ASN A 198 8.48 -0.64 -24.00
C ASN A 198 7.40 -0.09 -23.06
N ILE A 199 6.21 -0.69 -22.99
CA ILE A 199 5.29 -0.46 -21.87
C ILE A 199 6.06 -0.75 -20.55
N PRO A 200 6.18 0.24 -19.65
CA PRO A 200 6.85 0.06 -18.36
C PRO A 200 6.23 -1.02 -17.48
N LEU A 201 7.04 -1.52 -16.55
CA LEU A 201 6.61 -2.54 -15.61
C LEU A 201 6.54 -1.98 -14.19
N ALA A 202 5.59 -2.51 -13.43
CA ALA A 202 5.55 -2.49 -11.98
C ALA A 202 5.81 -3.90 -11.46
N ALA A 203 6.47 -4.06 -10.32
CA ALA A 203 6.79 -5.40 -9.82
C ALA A 203 6.65 -5.50 -8.31
N HIS A 204 6.03 -6.61 -7.90
CA HIS A 204 5.81 -7.03 -6.54
C HIS A 204 7.08 -7.57 -5.87
N ASN A 205 7.21 -7.33 -4.57
CA ASN A 205 8.16 -7.98 -3.68
C ASN A 205 7.51 -8.29 -2.31
N ARG A 206 7.68 -9.54 -1.82
CA ARG A 206 7.26 -9.95 -0.46
C ARG A 206 8.27 -9.51 0.61
N TYR A 207 8.23 -10.13 1.79
CA TYR A 207 9.34 -10.14 2.73
C TYR A 207 10.53 -10.96 2.20
N TRP A 208 11.74 -10.72 2.71
CA TRP A 208 12.93 -11.48 2.31
C TRP A 208 13.03 -12.79 3.10
N ALA A 209 13.27 -13.91 2.42
CA ALA A 209 13.41 -15.21 3.07
C ALA A 209 14.75 -15.32 3.82
N ALA A 210 14.79 -16.09 4.90
CA ALA A 210 16.03 -16.36 5.64
C ALA A 210 17.13 -17.00 4.79
N ASP A 211 16.76 -17.73 3.73
CA ASP A 211 17.68 -18.37 2.77
C ASP A 211 17.94 -17.53 1.51
N THR A 212 17.69 -16.21 1.56
CA THR A 212 17.93 -15.32 0.42
C THR A 212 19.38 -15.38 -0.06
N THR A 213 19.56 -15.49 -1.38
CA THR A 213 20.89 -15.63 -2.01
C THR A 213 21.71 -14.34 -1.90
N TYR A 214 21.06 -13.18 -1.73
CA TYR A 214 21.71 -11.88 -1.58
C TYR A 214 22.55 -11.78 -0.31
N SER A 215 22.23 -12.53 0.74
CA SER A 215 23.01 -12.58 2.00
C SER A 215 24.47 -13.03 1.81
N LYS A 216 24.81 -13.63 0.67
CA LYS A 216 26.19 -14.03 0.32
C LYS A 216 27.09 -12.85 -0.05
N ASN A 217 26.49 -11.79 -0.62
CA ASN A 217 27.20 -10.65 -1.20
C ASN A 217 26.87 -9.32 -0.49
N TYR A 218 25.78 -9.29 0.26
CA TYR A 218 25.24 -8.09 0.92
C TYR A 218 24.95 -8.37 2.39
N ASN A 219 24.89 -7.31 3.19
CA ASN A 219 24.62 -7.39 4.62
C ASN A 219 23.13 -7.56 4.86
N PHE A 220 22.76 -8.76 5.33
CA PHE A 220 21.41 -9.09 5.77
C PHE A 220 21.42 -9.44 7.26
N VAL A 221 20.45 -8.90 8.00
CA VAL A 221 20.07 -9.45 9.30
C VAL A 221 19.15 -10.64 9.02
N ILE A 222 19.47 -11.79 9.62
CA ILE A 222 18.72 -13.03 9.42
C ILE A 222 18.08 -13.44 10.74
N ASP A 223 16.77 -13.68 10.70
CA ASP A 223 15.97 -14.24 11.78
C ASP A 223 15.55 -15.65 11.40
N THR A 224 16.45 -16.60 11.68
CA THR A 224 16.23 -18.02 11.35
C THR A 224 15.08 -18.64 12.13
N ALA A 225 14.66 -18.05 13.26
CA ALA A 225 13.54 -18.56 14.04
C ALA A 225 12.18 -18.24 13.39
N ASN A 226 12.13 -17.19 12.57
CA ASN A 226 10.90 -16.74 11.89
C ASN A 226 11.03 -16.75 10.36
N ASP A 227 12.05 -17.43 9.85
CA ASP A 227 12.34 -17.66 8.43
C ASP A 227 12.41 -16.39 7.57
N LYS A 228 12.89 -15.29 8.16
CA LYS A 228 12.96 -13.98 7.51
C LYS A 228 14.35 -13.40 7.53
N ALA A 229 14.65 -12.55 6.55
CA ALA A 229 15.84 -11.72 6.52
C ALA A 229 15.46 -10.28 6.21
N LEU A 230 16.41 -9.36 6.35
CA LEU A 230 16.25 -7.97 5.95
C LEU A 230 17.61 -7.34 5.62
N PRO A 231 17.73 -6.59 4.50
CA PRO A 231 18.96 -5.86 4.21
C PRO A 231 19.17 -4.73 5.23
N VAL A 232 20.41 -4.57 5.72
CA VAL A 232 20.75 -3.62 6.81
C VAL A 232 20.85 -2.16 6.32
N GLY A 233 20.67 -1.92 5.02
CA GLY A 233 20.56 -0.58 4.42
C GLY A 233 21.86 0.23 4.32
N ASN A 234 22.98 -0.32 4.77
CA ASN A 234 24.30 0.33 4.78
C ASN A 234 25.25 -0.12 3.66
N ASP A 235 24.73 -0.77 2.62
CA ASP A 235 25.51 -1.19 1.44
C ASP A 235 24.76 -0.90 0.12
N SER A 236 25.32 -1.36 -1.01
CA SER A 236 24.78 -1.09 -2.34
C SER A 236 23.58 -1.96 -2.73
N PHE A 237 23.10 -2.86 -1.87
CA PHE A 237 22.07 -3.84 -2.21
C PHE A 237 20.88 -3.24 -2.97
N TRP A 238 20.24 -2.23 -2.38
CA TRP A 238 19.05 -1.60 -2.98
C TRP A 238 19.36 -0.87 -4.28
N LEU A 239 20.54 -0.24 -4.38
CA LEU A 239 20.94 0.48 -5.60
C LEU A 239 21.22 -0.50 -6.75
N ASP A 240 21.89 -1.61 -6.44
CA ASP A 240 22.19 -2.66 -7.41
C ASP A 240 20.88 -3.30 -7.89
N LEU A 241 20.01 -3.71 -6.95
CA LEU A 241 18.73 -4.34 -7.23
C LEU A 241 17.81 -3.46 -8.10
N LEU A 242 17.54 -2.22 -7.67
CA LEU A 242 16.63 -1.32 -8.37
C LEU A 242 17.28 -0.73 -9.63
N GLY A 243 18.59 -0.55 -9.64
CA GLY A 243 19.35 -0.06 -10.78
C GLY A 243 19.40 -1.07 -11.92
N GLU A 244 19.66 -2.35 -11.61
CA GLU A 244 19.53 -3.44 -12.59
C GLU A 244 18.10 -3.49 -13.12
N ALA A 245 17.10 -3.43 -12.24
CA ALA A 245 15.73 -3.58 -12.68
C ALA A 245 15.20 -2.45 -13.58
N SER A 246 15.55 -1.21 -13.25
CA SER A 246 15.24 -0.05 -14.08
C SER A 246 15.89 -0.16 -15.46
N ARG A 247 17.18 -0.53 -15.53
CA ARG A 247 17.92 -0.62 -16.80
C ARG A 247 17.45 -1.77 -17.68
N ASP A 248 17.34 -2.96 -17.13
CA ASP A 248 17.30 -4.18 -17.94
C ASP A 248 15.90 -4.48 -18.46
N TRP A 249 14.86 -4.11 -17.70
CA TRP A 249 13.48 -4.45 -18.02
C TRP A 249 12.47 -3.32 -17.82
N GLY A 250 12.93 -2.10 -17.52
CA GLY A 250 12.09 -0.91 -17.59
C GLY A 250 11.11 -0.81 -16.42
N LEU A 251 11.54 -1.28 -15.25
CA LEU A 251 10.76 -1.16 -14.02
C LEU A 251 10.66 0.31 -13.59
N ILE A 252 9.44 0.79 -13.35
CA ILE A 252 9.17 2.16 -12.89
C ILE A 252 8.58 2.22 -11.47
N LEU A 253 8.04 1.10 -10.98
CA LEU A 253 7.43 1.00 -9.66
C LEU A 253 7.85 -0.30 -8.97
N TYR A 254 8.43 -0.16 -7.78
CA TYR A 254 8.67 -1.26 -6.86
C TYR A 254 7.56 -1.34 -5.82
N GLU A 255 6.83 -2.45 -5.78
CA GLU A 255 5.84 -2.70 -4.74
C GLU A 255 6.48 -3.49 -3.60
N GLN A 256 6.63 -2.85 -2.43
CA GLN A 256 6.98 -3.54 -1.20
C GLN A 256 5.70 -3.99 -0.50
N ASP A 257 5.39 -5.27 -0.65
CA ASP A 257 4.27 -5.94 -0.01
C ASP A 257 4.71 -6.68 1.27
N TRP A 258 3.75 -7.22 2.02
CA TRP A 258 3.96 -7.95 3.26
C TRP A 258 4.74 -7.12 4.29
N LEU A 259 4.64 -5.79 4.23
CA LEU A 259 5.33 -4.87 5.13
C LEU A 259 5.03 -5.21 6.60
N ASN A 260 3.77 -5.49 6.90
CA ASN A 260 3.36 -5.94 8.23
C ASN A 260 4.00 -7.27 8.62
N VAL A 261 4.03 -8.29 7.76
CA VAL A 261 4.61 -9.60 8.07
C VAL A 261 6.11 -9.48 8.28
N GLN A 262 6.81 -8.74 7.41
CA GLN A 262 8.22 -8.43 7.57
C GLN A 262 8.53 -7.63 8.83
N THR A 263 7.56 -6.93 9.42
CA THR A 263 7.78 -6.08 10.62
C THR A 263 7.30 -6.76 11.91
N ILE A 264 6.17 -7.46 11.88
CA ILE A 264 5.56 -8.10 13.05
C ILE A 264 6.25 -9.44 13.34
N ASP A 265 6.54 -10.20 12.29
CA ASP A 265 7.06 -11.57 12.44
C ASP A 265 8.58 -11.63 12.33
N PHE A 266 9.26 -10.52 12.06
CA PHE A 266 10.71 -10.44 12.05
C PHE A 266 11.20 -9.80 13.34
N MET A 267 11.67 -10.63 14.28
CA MET A 267 12.06 -10.19 15.62
C MET A 267 13.06 -9.02 15.63
N PRO A 268 14.07 -8.95 14.73
CA PRO A 268 15.01 -7.84 14.72
C PRO A 268 14.37 -6.46 14.55
N THR A 269 13.30 -6.31 13.76
CA THR A 269 12.58 -5.01 13.65
C THR A 269 11.81 -4.61 14.91
N ARG A 270 11.67 -5.54 15.87
CA ARG A 270 11.01 -5.33 17.15
C ARG A 270 11.98 -5.13 18.31
N THR A 271 13.26 -5.45 18.11
CA THR A 271 14.30 -5.43 19.15
C THR A 271 15.42 -4.44 18.85
N ASP A 272 15.62 -4.09 17.59
CA ASP A 272 16.54 -3.06 17.13
C ASP A 272 15.80 -1.75 16.82
N ILE A 273 16.23 -0.68 17.50
CA ILE A 273 15.59 0.63 17.46
C ILE A 273 15.82 1.39 16.13
N HIS A 274 16.76 0.94 15.30
CA HIS A 274 17.16 1.59 14.05
C HIS A 274 16.77 0.78 12.81
N LEU A 275 16.72 -0.55 12.90
CA LEU A 275 16.63 -1.43 11.74
C LEU A 275 15.46 -1.13 10.80
N GLY A 276 14.24 -0.96 11.34
CA GLY A 276 13.06 -0.66 10.51
C GLY A 276 13.16 0.68 9.77
N HIS A 277 13.76 1.70 10.40
CA HIS A 277 14.01 3.00 9.78
C HIS A 277 15.08 2.91 8.70
N GLN A 278 16.18 2.22 9.00
CA GLN A 278 17.29 2.02 8.06
C GLN A 278 16.84 1.29 6.81
N TRP A 279 16.11 0.18 6.95
CA TRP A 279 15.58 -0.59 5.83
C TRP A 279 14.75 0.26 4.86
N LEU A 280 13.73 0.95 5.37
CA LEU A 280 12.81 1.71 4.51
C LEU A 280 13.48 2.93 3.89
N THR A 281 14.33 3.64 4.65
CA THR A 281 15.03 4.82 4.13
C THR A 281 16.15 4.45 3.15
N SER A 282 16.84 3.32 3.31
CA SER A 282 17.84 2.85 2.33
C SER A 282 17.19 2.46 1.00
N MET A 283 16.06 1.74 1.06
CA MET A 283 15.26 1.40 -0.12
C MET A 283 14.80 2.67 -0.83
N GLY A 284 14.28 3.63 -0.06
CA GLY A 284 13.85 4.93 -0.57
C GLY A 284 14.94 5.75 -1.26
N LYS A 285 16.14 5.80 -0.66
CA LYS A 285 17.30 6.52 -1.22
C LYS A 285 17.76 5.90 -2.54
N ALA A 286 17.81 4.57 -2.62
CA ALA A 286 18.17 3.88 -3.84
C ALA A 286 17.14 4.12 -4.95
N ALA A 287 15.84 4.01 -4.62
CA ALA A 287 14.75 4.30 -5.54
C ALA A 287 14.84 5.72 -6.11
N ASP A 288 15.20 6.71 -5.28
CA ASP A 288 15.37 8.08 -5.73
C ASP A 288 16.53 8.25 -6.72
N GLN A 289 17.66 7.62 -6.46
CA GLN A 289 18.83 7.65 -7.35
C GLN A 289 18.56 7.06 -8.74
N VAL A 290 17.68 6.07 -8.83
CA VAL A 290 17.35 5.40 -10.10
C VAL A 290 16.04 5.88 -10.72
N GLY A 291 15.40 6.89 -10.13
CA GLY A 291 14.16 7.48 -10.64
C GLY A 291 12.92 6.60 -10.48
N MET A 292 12.91 5.64 -9.56
CA MET A 292 11.85 4.65 -9.37
C MET A 292 10.92 5.04 -8.22
N ASN A 293 9.61 4.85 -8.41
CA ASN A 293 8.64 5.05 -7.34
C ASN A 293 8.41 3.75 -6.56
N ILE A 294 7.83 3.88 -5.36
CA ILE A 294 7.54 2.79 -4.45
C ILE A 294 6.05 2.79 -4.10
N GLN A 295 5.44 1.61 -4.20
CA GLN A 295 4.14 1.30 -3.63
C GLN A 295 4.31 0.53 -2.32
N TYR A 296 3.60 0.95 -1.27
CA TYR A 296 3.48 0.18 -0.04
C TYR A 296 2.23 -0.69 -0.03
N CYS A 297 2.39 -1.96 0.33
CA CYS A 297 1.28 -2.87 0.51
C CYS A 297 1.33 -3.59 1.88
N MET A 298 0.15 -3.89 2.42
CA MET A 298 -0.04 -4.43 3.77
C MET A 298 0.69 -3.61 4.85
N SER A 299 0.69 -2.30 4.70
CA SER A 299 1.50 -1.40 5.52
C SER A 299 0.82 -1.02 6.83
N LEU A 300 1.50 -1.15 7.97
CA LEU A 300 1.09 -0.53 9.25
C LEU A 300 1.12 1.00 9.19
N SER A 301 0.43 1.66 10.14
CA SER A 301 0.45 3.13 10.29
C SER A 301 1.86 3.69 10.49
N ARG A 302 2.78 2.93 11.10
CA ARG A 302 4.19 3.32 11.21
C ARG A 302 4.90 3.41 9.86
N HIS A 303 4.58 2.54 8.90
CA HIS A 303 5.13 2.60 7.55
C HIS A 303 4.58 3.80 6.80
N ALA A 304 3.28 4.07 6.95
CA ALA A 304 2.65 5.29 6.45
C ALA A 304 3.43 6.53 6.93
N LEU A 305 3.58 6.69 8.25
CA LEU A 305 4.32 7.82 8.80
C LEU A 305 5.79 7.84 8.33
N GLN A 306 6.46 6.68 8.22
CA GLN A 306 7.83 6.59 7.73
C GLN A 306 7.98 7.09 6.28
N ALA A 307 6.93 7.01 5.46
CA ALA A 307 6.93 7.56 4.10
C ALA A 307 7.09 9.09 4.08
N LEU A 308 6.89 9.80 5.20
CA LEU A 308 7.22 11.23 5.31
C LEU A 308 8.70 11.51 4.98
N GLU A 309 9.60 10.56 5.25
CA GLU A 309 11.03 10.67 4.97
C GLU A 309 11.43 10.06 3.61
N ILE A 310 10.47 9.53 2.84
CA ILE A 310 10.74 8.77 1.61
C ILE A 310 9.88 9.32 0.45
N PRO A 311 10.35 10.38 -0.25
CA PRO A 311 9.58 11.04 -1.31
C PRO A 311 9.12 10.10 -2.43
N ARG A 312 9.87 9.02 -2.70
CA ARG A 312 9.54 8.02 -3.71
C ARG A 312 8.43 7.05 -3.34
N VAL A 313 8.01 6.99 -2.09
CA VAL A 313 6.74 6.31 -1.77
C VAL A 313 5.62 7.23 -2.24
N THR A 314 5.00 6.89 -3.36
CA THR A 314 3.97 7.71 -4.02
C THR A 314 2.57 7.21 -3.71
N GLN A 315 2.42 5.93 -3.38
CA GLN A 315 1.13 5.28 -3.18
C GLN A 315 1.17 4.12 -2.21
N ALA A 316 -0.01 3.73 -1.72
CA ALA A 316 -0.17 2.58 -0.85
C ALA A 316 -1.55 1.95 -0.97
N ARG A 317 -1.63 0.63 -0.83
CA ARG A 317 -2.91 -0.11 -0.86
C ARG A 317 -3.74 0.21 0.38
N VAL A 318 -4.95 0.75 0.18
CA VAL A 318 -5.88 1.19 1.23
C VAL A 318 -7.11 0.31 1.37
N SER A 319 -7.11 -0.84 0.72
CA SER A 319 -8.11 -1.92 0.78
C SER A 319 -7.46 -3.28 1.04
N ASP A 320 -8.28 -4.26 1.42
CA ASP A 320 -7.85 -5.67 1.46
C ASP A 320 -7.61 -6.20 0.04
N ASP A 321 -7.04 -7.41 -0.08
CA ASP A 321 -6.84 -8.04 -1.37
C ASP A 321 -8.20 -8.23 -2.07
N TYR A 322 -8.29 -7.91 -3.37
CA TYR A 322 -9.54 -8.07 -4.11
C TYR A 322 -10.04 -9.52 -4.14
N ALA A 323 -9.15 -10.52 -4.07
CA ALA A 323 -9.55 -11.92 -3.92
C ALA A 323 -10.40 -12.19 -2.65
N VAL A 324 -10.22 -11.40 -1.58
CA VAL A 324 -11.05 -11.50 -0.36
C VAL A 324 -12.49 -11.05 -0.67
N HIS A 325 -12.65 -10.02 -1.50
CA HIS A 325 -13.98 -9.60 -1.99
C HIS A 325 -14.64 -10.73 -2.79
N LEU A 326 -13.94 -11.25 -3.79
CA LEU A 326 -14.46 -12.26 -4.69
C LEU A 326 -14.85 -13.55 -3.96
N CYS A 327 -13.98 -14.05 -3.08
CA CYS A 327 -14.15 -15.37 -2.44
C CYS A 327 -14.99 -15.31 -1.16
N GLN A 328 -14.94 -14.20 -0.40
CA GLN A 328 -15.55 -14.11 0.93
C GLN A 328 -16.68 -13.07 1.00
N GLN A 329 -16.97 -12.37 -0.11
CA GLN A 329 -18.02 -11.35 -0.20
C GLN A 329 -17.87 -10.24 0.87
N ARG A 330 -16.63 -9.97 1.29
CA ARG A 330 -16.31 -8.86 2.19
C ARG A 330 -16.21 -7.57 1.39
N SER A 331 -16.58 -6.45 2.01
CA SER A 331 -16.38 -5.14 1.39
C SER A 331 -14.89 -4.83 1.33
N GLN A 332 -14.40 -4.56 0.13
CA GLN A 332 -13.01 -4.21 -0.14
C GLN A 332 -12.90 -2.77 -0.69
N TRP A 333 -13.97 -2.30 -1.33
CA TRP A 333 -14.15 -0.94 -1.84
C TRP A 333 -14.28 0.13 -0.75
N ASN A 334 -14.49 -0.24 0.52
CA ASN A 334 -14.76 0.70 1.61
C ASN A 334 -13.48 1.33 2.21
N ILE A 335 -12.80 2.10 1.37
CA ILE A 335 -11.45 2.62 1.62
C ILE A 335 -11.41 3.96 2.39
N GLY A 336 -12.56 4.56 2.71
CA GLY A 336 -12.66 5.98 3.08
C GLY A 336 -11.78 6.42 4.27
N ILE A 337 -11.62 5.57 5.29
CA ILE A 337 -10.78 5.88 6.47
C ILE A 337 -9.30 5.78 6.11
N SER A 338 -8.89 4.71 5.43
CA SER A 338 -7.50 4.46 5.07
C SER A 338 -7.01 5.45 4.00
N SER A 339 -7.88 5.83 3.06
CA SER A 339 -7.65 6.90 2.08
C SER A 339 -7.32 8.25 2.73
N MET A 340 -8.01 8.59 3.82
CA MET A 340 -7.77 9.84 4.55
C MET A 340 -6.36 9.88 5.17
N LEU A 341 -5.91 8.77 5.78
CA LEU A 341 -4.55 8.69 6.30
C LEU A 341 -3.50 8.78 5.19
N ALA A 342 -3.69 7.99 4.12
CA ALA A 342 -2.77 7.96 2.98
C ALA A 342 -2.60 9.34 2.34
N ASP A 343 -3.71 10.04 2.06
CA ASP A 343 -3.69 11.37 1.46
C ASP A 343 -3.06 12.44 2.35
N ALA A 344 -3.36 12.39 3.66
CA ALA A 344 -2.83 13.35 4.63
C ALA A 344 -1.30 13.41 4.59
N ILE A 345 -0.65 12.24 4.52
CA ILE A 345 0.81 12.13 4.41
C ILE A 345 1.33 12.23 2.97
N GLY A 346 0.47 12.43 1.99
CA GLY A 346 0.83 12.66 0.58
C GLY A 346 1.08 11.39 -0.23
N LEU A 347 0.47 10.26 0.13
CA LEU A 347 0.40 9.07 -0.71
C LEU A 347 -0.91 9.07 -1.51
N ALA A 348 -0.93 8.47 -2.69
CA ALA A 348 -2.15 8.15 -3.38
C ALA A 348 -2.77 6.85 -2.83
N PRO A 349 -4.03 6.87 -2.40
CA PRO A 349 -4.74 5.67 -1.97
C PRO A 349 -4.99 4.71 -3.16
N TYR A 350 -4.44 3.50 -3.11
CA TYR A 350 -4.69 2.44 -4.09
C TYR A 350 -5.80 1.48 -3.60
N LYS A 351 -6.92 1.37 -4.33
CA LYS A 351 -8.04 0.46 -3.99
C LYS A 351 -7.77 -1.01 -4.33
N ASP A 352 -6.63 -1.37 -4.90
CA ASP A 352 -6.38 -2.70 -5.47
C ASP A 352 -7.03 -2.95 -6.85
N VAL A 353 -6.61 -4.05 -7.47
CA VAL A 353 -7.12 -4.63 -8.69
C VAL A 353 -8.63 -4.85 -8.62
N PHE A 354 -9.27 -4.93 -9.78
CA PHE A 354 -10.69 -5.27 -9.87
C PHE A 354 -11.02 -5.95 -11.21
N TRP A 355 -12.20 -6.55 -11.28
CA TRP A 355 -12.79 -7.03 -12.53
C TRP A 355 -13.80 -6.04 -13.05
N SER A 356 -13.74 -5.72 -14.34
CA SER A 356 -14.74 -4.93 -15.03
C SER A 356 -15.96 -5.74 -15.43
N SER A 357 -15.90 -7.07 -15.40
CA SER A 357 -17.04 -7.98 -15.61
C SER A 357 -17.46 -8.68 -14.34
N SER A 358 -18.74 -9.03 -14.25
CA SER A 358 -19.26 -9.74 -13.07
C SER A 358 -18.78 -11.19 -13.00
N ASN A 359 -18.64 -11.86 -14.13
CA ASN A 359 -18.32 -13.28 -14.18
C ASN A 359 -17.17 -13.52 -15.17
N GLU A 360 -16.10 -14.13 -14.67
CA GLU A 360 -14.91 -14.49 -15.47
C GLU A 360 -14.64 -15.99 -15.31
N PRO A 361 -15.33 -16.86 -16.07
CA PRO A 361 -15.20 -18.29 -15.93
C PRO A 361 -13.77 -18.75 -16.26
N GLY A 362 -13.24 -19.64 -15.44
CA GLY A 362 -11.85 -20.11 -15.55
C GLY A 362 -10.86 -19.38 -14.65
N ALA A 363 -11.28 -18.31 -13.94
CA ALA A 363 -10.43 -17.65 -12.95
C ALA A 363 -9.96 -18.62 -11.84
N PRO A 364 -8.76 -18.44 -11.28
CA PRO A 364 -8.11 -19.40 -10.38
C PRO A 364 -8.68 -19.43 -8.95
N TYR A 365 -9.81 -18.76 -8.71
CA TYR A 365 -10.40 -18.59 -7.38
C TYR A 365 -11.39 -19.71 -7.06
N LYS A 366 -11.35 -20.18 -5.81
CA LYS A 366 -12.22 -21.27 -5.34
C LYS A 366 -13.55 -20.72 -4.84
N GLY A 367 -14.65 -21.37 -5.22
CA GLY A 367 -16.00 -21.01 -4.79
C GLY A 367 -16.73 -20.12 -5.81
N PRO A 368 -17.97 -19.68 -5.51
CA PRO A 368 -18.70 -18.76 -6.38
C PRO A 368 -17.96 -17.41 -6.42
N THR A 369 -17.18 -17.21 -7.49
CA THR A 369 -16.34 -16.04 -7.69
C THR A 369 -17.06 -15.09 -8.63
N MET A 370 -17.48 -13.94 -8.13
CA MET A 370 -18.26 -12.96 -8.90
C MET A 370 -18.00 -11.56 -8.36
N GLU A 371 -17.88 -10.58 -9.27
CA GLU A 371 -17.96 -9.16 -8.94
C GLU A 371 -19.42 -8.69 -9.09
N PRO A 372 -20.14 -8.47 -7.98
CA PRO A 372 -21.56 -8.14 -8.02
C PRO A 372 -21.85 -6.75 -8.58
N VAL A 373 -20.92 -5.80 -8.47
CA VAL A 373 -21.11 -4.39 -8.84
C VAL A 373 -19.83 -3.81 -9.48
N PRO A 374 -19.44 -4.23 -10.70
CA PRO A 374 -18.17 -3.79 -11.32
C PRO A 374 -18.07 -2.26 -11.48
N ASP A 375 -19.21 -1.57 -11.70
CA ASP A 375 -19.26 -0.11 -11.78
C ASP A 375 -18.81 0.56 -10.47
N ARG A 376 -19.05 -0.07 -9.29
CA ARG A 376 -18.60 0.44 -8.00
C ARG A 376 -17.09 0.33 -7.89
N GLU A 377 -16.51 -0.81 -8.25
CA GLU A 377 -15.06 -1.01 -8.15
C GLU A 377 -14.30 0.00 -9.02
N ILE A 378 -14.76 0.22 -10.26
CA ILE A 378 -14.19 1.23 -11.16
C ILE A 378 -14.38 2.64 -10.59
N LEU A 379 -15.58 2.97 -10.12
CA LEU A 379 -15.86 4.29 -9.55
C LEU A 379 -14.96 4.57 -8.33
N ILE A 380 -14.88 3.64 -7.39
CA ILE A 380 -14.09 3.78 -6.17
C ILE A 380 -12.59 3.85 -6.52
N ALA A 381 -12.09 2.99 -7.41
CA ALA A 381 -10.70 3.06 -7.87
C ALA A 381 -10.39 4.43 -8.51
N THR A 382 -11.27 4.94 -9.37
CA THR A 382 -11.11 6.26 -10.01
C THR A 382 -11.09 7.39 -8.98
N LEU A 383 -12.02 7.37 -8.03
CA LEU A 383 -12.16 8.41 -7.01
C LEU A 383 -11.15 8.28 -5.86
N SER A 384 -10.38 7.19 -5.80
CA SER A 384 -9.31 6.98 -4.82
C SER A 384 -8.09 7.86 -5.10
N THR A 385 -7.98 8.46 -6.28
CA THR A 385 -6.80 9.22 -6.77
C THR A 385 -5.49 8.44 -6.91
N GLY A 386 -5.47 7.15 -6.56
CA GLY A 386 -4.38 6.23 -6.85
C GLY A 386 -4.57 5.49 -8.17
N PRO A 387 -3.84 4.37 -8.35
CA PRO A 387 -3.92 3.55 -9.54
C PRO A 387 -5.33 3.05 -9.84
N VAL A 388 -5.63 2.95 -11.13
CA VAL A 388 -6.81 2.26 -11.65
C VAL A 388 -6.32 1.11 -12.51
N THR A 389 -6.49 -0.11 -12.01
CA THR A 389 -5.81 -1.30 -12.52
C THR A 389 -6.80 -2.46 -12.66
N PRO A 390 -7.53 -2.55 -13.79
CA PRO A 390 -8.26 -3.77 -14.11
C PRO A 390 -7.31 -4.99 -14.15
N GLY A 391 -7.84 -6.15 -13.78
CA GLY A 391 -7.15 -7.44 -13.82
C GLY A 391 -7.97 -8.53 -14.51
N ASP A 392 -8.89 -8.14 -15.38
CA ASP A 392 -9.78 -9.02 -16.14
C ASP A 392 -9.04 -9.96 -17.10
N GLY A 393 -9.56 -11.16 -17.30
CA GLY A 393 -9.12 -12.03 -18.39
C GLY A 393 -9.36 -11.39 -19.78
N ILE A 394 -8.52 -11.76 -20.76
CA ILE A 394 -8.54 -11.20 -22.13
C ILE A 394 -9.95 -11.20 -22.73
N ASN A 395 -10.70 -12.29 -22.57
CA ASN A 395 -12.02 -12.46 -23.15
C ASN A 395 -13.17 -11.93 -22.28
N TYR A 396 -12.87 -11.43 -21.09
CA TYR A 396 -13.87 -10.99 -20.12
C TYR A 396 -13.81 -9.50 -19.82
N THR A 397 -12.85 -8.78 -20.38
CA THR A 397 -12.71 -7.33 -20.14
C THR A 397 -13.85 -6.52 -20.77
N ASP A 398 -14.63 -5.81 -19.95
CA ASP A 398 -15.57 -4.78 -20.40
C ASP A 398 -14.85 -3.43 -20.59
N ALA A 399 -14.23 -3.28 -21.77
CA ALA A 399 -13.51 -2.06 -22.13
C ALA A 399 -14.40 -0.81 -22.14
N LYS A 400 -15.71 -0.94 -22.39
CA LYS A 400 -16.62 0.21 -22.38
C LYS A 400 -16.80 0.72 -20.94
N ARG A 401 -16.90 -0.20 -19.98
CA ARG A 401 -17.01 0.14 -18.56
C ARG A 401 -15.72 0.78 -18.05
N ILE A 402 -14.56 0.19 -18.35
CA ILE A 402 -13.26 0.73 -17.92
C ILE A 402 -13.02 2.14 -18.49
N ARG A 403 -13.32 2.40 -19.77
CA ARG A 403 -13.15 3.74 -20.36
C ARG A 403 -13.90 4.87 -19.67
N ARG A 404 -14.81 4.58 -18.73
CA ARG A 404 -15.47 5.62 -17.93
C ARG A 404 -14.54 6.27 -16.90
N CYS A 405 -13.41 5.62 -16.56
CA CYS A 405 -12.45 6.16 -15.60
C CYS A 405 -11.35 7.02 -16.24
N CYS A 406 -11.21 7.03 -17.56
CA CYS A 406 -10.07 7.66 -18.24
C CYS A 406 -10.47 8.29 -19.59
N ASN A 407 -9.61 9.16 -20.13
CA ASN A 407 -9.75 9.61 -21.51
C ASN A 407 -9.26 8.57 -22.53
N GLU A 408 -9.29 8.89 -23.81
CA GLU A 408 -8.87 8.00 -24.91
C GLU A 408 -7.40 7.57 -24.82
N ASN A 409 -6.54 8.39 -24.20
CA ASN A 409 -5.13 8.10 -23.98
C ASN A 409 -4.87 7.35 -22.67
N GLY A 410 -5.91 6.99 -21.91
CA GLY A 410 -5.75 6.31 -20.62
C GLY A 410 -5.43 7.21 -19.44
N LEU A 411 -5.43 8.54 -19.60
CA LEU A 411 -5.29 9.47 -18.48
C LEU A 411 -6.52 9.37 -17.58
N ILE A 412 -6.32 9.01 -16.31
CA ILE A 412 -7.39 8.79 -15.33
C ILE A 412 -8.07 10.12 -14.99
N LEU A 413 -9.40 10.14 -15.06
CA LEU A 413 -10.25 11.28 -14.76
C LEU A 413 -10.65 11.27 -13.28
N LYS A 414 -9.66 11.56 -12.42
CA LYS A 414 -9.78 11.55 -10.96
C LYS A 414 -9.97 12.96 -10.37
N PRO A 415 -10.57 13.08 -9.17
CA PRO A 415 -10.66 14.32 -8.42
C PRO A 415 -9.29 14.77 -7.86
N ASP A 416 -9.22 15.99 -7.32
CA ASP A 416 -8.02 16.51 -6.64
C ASP A 416 -7.78 15.86 -5.27
N ARG A 417 -8.84 15.33 -4.65
CA ARG A 417 -8.77 14.65 -3.35
C ARG A 417 -9.41 13.27 -3.42
N PRO A 418 -8.87 12.26 -2.73
CA PRO A 418 -9.51 10.96 -2.70
C PRO A 418 -10.87 11.00 -2.00
N ILE A 419 -11.69 10.00 -2.32
CA ILE A 419 -12.86 9.70 -1.50
C ILE A 419 -12.46 9.37 -0.06
N THR A 420 -13.13 10.02 0.87
CA THR A 420 -13.02 9.77 2.30
C THR A 420 -14.41 9.60 2.91
N LEU A 421 -14.49 8.87 4.03
CA LEU A 421 -15.71 8.78 4.83
C LEU A 421 -16.10 10.18 5.33
N ILE A 422 -17.38 10.54 5.29
CA ILE A 422 -17.81 11.83 5.83
C ILE A 422 -17.72 11.87 7.36
N ASP A 423 -17.54 13.08 7.92
CA ASP A 423 -17.34 13.29 9.36
C ASP A 423 -18.42 12.62 10.23
N ALA A 424 -19.70 12.77 9.84
CA ALA A 424 -20.82 12.23 10.60
C ALA A 424 -20.72 10.71 10.83
N LEU A 425 -20.18 9.97 9.87
CA LEU A 425 -20.05 8.51 9.98
C LEU A 425 -18.88 8.08 10.87
N PHE A 426 -17.89 8.95 11.14
CA PHE A 426 -16.89 8.64 12.18
C PHE A 426 -17.50 8.63 13.58
N ALA A 427 -18.44 9.54 13.86
CA ALA A 427 -19.16 9.53 15.12
C ALA A 427 -20.03 8.29 15.28
N ASP A 428 -20.76 7.90 14.23
CA ASP A 428 -21.55 6.66 14.25
C ASP A 428 -20.65 5.42 14.42
N TRP A 429 -19.50 5.38 13.73
CA TRP A 429 -18.51 4.32 13.85
C TRP A 429 -17.95 4.21 15.28
N ALA A 430 -17.63 5.34 15.92
CA ALA A 430 -17.17 5.39 17.30
C ALA A 430 -18.24 4.99 18.32
N GLN A 431 -19.49 5.44 18.15
CA GLN A 431 -20.61 5.06 19.01
C GLN A 431 -20.90 3.56 18.95
N ASN A 432 -20.66 2.93 17.80
CA ASN A 432 -20.88 1.51 17.56
C ASN A 432 -19.59 0.68 17.67
N GLN A 433 -18.63 1.12 18.49
CA GLN A 433 -17.43 0.34 18.85
C GLN A 433 -16.62 -0.18 17.64
N GLY A 434 -16.56 0.61 16.56
CA GLY A 434 -15.81 0.22 15.36
C GLY A 434 -16.63 -0.55 14.33
N VAL A 435 -17.95 -0.68 14.51
CA VAL A 435 -18.84 -1.29 13.52
C VAL A 435 -19.46 -0.20 12.63
N THR A 436 -19.15 -0.24 11.33
CA THR A 436 -19.73 0.69 10.33
C THR A 436 -21.25 0.54 10.29
N GLN A 437 -21.97 1.66 10.27
CA GLN A 437 -23.45 1.71 10.16
C GLN A 437 -23.91 1.99 8.72
N GLY A 438 -22.97 2.09 7.79
CA GLY A 438 -23.19 2.50 6.40
C GLY A 438 -21.98 3.23 5.86
N GLU A 439 -21.94 3.38 4.54
CA GLU A 439 -20.83 4.04 3.85
C GLU A 439 -21.37 5.24 3.07
N LEU A 440 -20.83 6.43 3.35
CA LEU A 440 -21.08 7.64 2.59
C LEU A 440 -19.76 8.39 2.45
N TYR A 441 -19.37 8.65 1.20
CA TYR A 441 -18.10 9.27 0.86
C TYR A 441 -18.27 10.66 0.29
N SER A 442 -17.24 11.47 0.50
CA SER A 442 -17.08 12.76 -0.16
C SER A 442 -15.70 12.87 -0.80
N THR A 443 -15.60 13.65 -1.87
CA THR A 443 -14.37 13.99 -2.56
C THR A 443 -14.47 15.45 -3.03
N ARG A 444 -13.37 16.03 -3.54
CA ARG A 444 -13.32 17.40 -4.01
C ARG A 444 -12.52 17.49 -5.30
N SER A 445 -13.05 18.24 -6.26
CA SER A 445 -12.32 18.80 -7.38
C SER A 445 -12.30 20.33 -7.27
N ALA A 446 -11.15 20.96 -7.47
CA ALA A 446 -11.02 22.39 -7.69
C ALA A 446 -11.24 22.68 -9.18
N LEU A 447 -12.08 23.68 -9.47
CA LEU A 447 -12.29 24.21 -10.82
C LEU A 447 -11.27 25.30 -11.15
#